data_AF-A0A962EBL0-F1
#
_entry.id   AF-A0A962EBL0-F1
#
_cell.length_a   1.000
_cell.length_b   1.000
_cell.length_c   1.000
_cell.angle_alpha   90.00
_cell.angle_beta   90.00
_cell.angle_gamma   90.00
#
_symmetry.space_group_name_H-M   'P 1'
#
loop_
_entity.id
_entity.type
_entity.pdbx_description
1 polymer ?
#
loop_
_entity_poly.entity_id
_entity_poly.type
_entity_poly.pdbx_seq_one_letter_code
_entity_poly.pdbx_strand_id
1 'polypeptide(L)'
;MRMLLLLLGLCAQPLRANDCVILLHGLARTQASMQAMESALLAQGYAVSNPGYRSREASIALLAEEAMATGLDQCTAHSPERIHLVTHSLGGILVRQYL
;
A
#
# COMPACT_ATOMS: atom_id res chain seq x y z
N MET A 1 25.26 -49.31 -13.68
CA MET A 1 23.84 -49.21 -13.27
C MET A 1 23.78 -48.63 -11.86
N ARG A 2 23.60 -47.31 -11.72
CA ARG A 2 23.20 -46.62 -10.49
C ARG A 2 23.07 -45.14 -10.83
N MET A 3 22.02 -44.84 -11.58
CA MET A 3 21.56 -43.49 -11.85
C MET A 3 21.03 -42.92 -10.53
N LEU A 4 21.84 -42.13 -9.84
CA LEU A 4 21.41 -41.34 -8.70
C LEU A 4 20.64 -40.13 -9.25
N LEU A 5 19.33 -40.31 -9.48
CA LEU A 5 18.43 -39.21 -9.80
C LEU A 5 18.26 -38.34 -8.54
N LEU A 6 19.03 -37.25 -8.46
CA LEU A 6 18.69 -36.11 -7.61
C LEU A 6 17.38 -35.52 -8.15
N LEU A 7 16.27 -35.84 -7.48
CA LEU A 7 15.02 -35.12 -7.61
C LEU A 7 15.23 -33.70 -7.06
N LEU A 8 15.63 -32.78 -7.94
CA LEU A 8 15.46 -31.35 -7.70
C LEU A 8 13.97 -31.09 -7.57
N GLY A 9 13.48 -31.08 -6.33
CA GLY A 9 12.20 -30.49 -5.99
C GLY A 9 12.28 -29.00 -6.27
N LEU A 10 11.97 -28.58 -7.50
CA LEU A 10 11.58 -27.22 -7.80
C LEU A 10 10.24 -26.97 -7.10
N CYS A 11 10.29 -26.56 -5.84
CA CYS A 11 9.19 -25.80 -5.26
C CYS A 11 9.10 -24.51 -6.07
N ALA A 12 8.18 -24.45 -7.03
CA ALA A 12 7.82 -23.20 -7.68
C ALA A 12 7.31 -22.26 -6.59
N GLN A 13 8.17 -21.33 -6.16
CA GLN A 13 7.71 -20.26 -5.29
C GLN A 13 6.75 -19.41 -6.11
N PRO A 14 5.52 -19.14 -5.62
CA PRO A 14 4.65 -18.23 -6.33
C PRO A 14 5.40 -16.91 -6.47
N LEU A 15 5.51 -16.41 -7.70
CA LEU A 15 6.01 -15.06 -7.96
C LEU A 15 5.06 -14.12 -7.22
N ARG A 16 5.49 -13.59 -6.07
CA ARG A 16 4.73 -12.56 -5.37
C ARG A 16 4.84 -11.30 -6.22
N ALA A 17 3.70 -10.83 -6.74
CA ALA A 17 3.63 -9.53 -7.38
C ALA A 17 4.19 -8.48 -6.43
N ASN A 18 5.13 -7.66 -6.91
CA ASN A 18 5.71 -6.56 -6.16
C ASN A 18 4.69 -5.41 -6.11
N ASP A 19 3.56 -5.61 -5.44
CA ASP A 19 2.46 -4.65 -5.38
C ASP A 19 2.63 -3.74 -4.15
N CYS A 20 2.22 -2.48 -4.25
CA CYS A 20 2.20 -1.53 -3.15
C CYS A 20 0.77 -1.10 -2.81
N VAL A 21 0.47 -0.88 -1.52
CA VAL A 21 -0.83 -0.39 -1.06
C VAL A 21 -0.66 0.97 -0.39
N ILE A 22 -1.39 1.98 -0.85
CA ILE A 22 -1.52 3.28 -0.18
C ILE A 22 -2.74 3.24 0.74
N LEU A 23 -2.53 3.56 2.02
CA LEU A 23 -3.57 3.64 3.04
C LEU A 23 -3.93 5.10 3.32
N LEU A 24 -5.23 5.44 3.25
CA LEU A 24 -5.71 6.79 3.57
C LEU A 24 -6.74 6.77 4.70
N HIS A 25 -6.42 7.45 5.80
CA HIS A 25 -7.25 7.49 7.00
C HIS A 25 -8.50 8.38 6.85
N GLY A 26 -9.30 8.51 7.92
CA GLY A 26 -10.52 9.33 7.93
C GLY A 26 -10.34 10.74 8.49
N LEU A 27 -11.43 11.51 8.50
CA LEU A 27 -11.53 12.82 9.16
C LEU A 27 -11.26 12.70 10.66
N ALA A 28 -10.52 13.65 11.23
CA ALA A 28 -10.13 13.68 12.64
C ALA A 28 -9.39 12.40 13.12
N ARG A 29 -8.72 11.72 12.18
CA ARG A 29 -7.81 10.60 12.43
C ARG A 29 -6.39 10.96 11.99
N THR A 30 -5.48 10.03 12.27
CA THR A 30 -4.09 10.01 11.78
C THR A 30 -3.81 8.65 11.15
N GLN A 31 -2.63 8.50 10.53
CA GLN A 31 -2.15 7.23 9.97
C GLN A 31 -2.15 6.07 10.99
N ALA A 32 -2.09 6.37 12.30
CA ALA A 32 -2.17 5.36 13.35
C ALA A 32 -3.46 4.52 13.28
N SER A 33 -4.56 5.11 12.82
CA SER A 33 -5.83 4.40 12.62
C SER A 33 -5.77 3.28 11.58
N MET A 34 -4.73 3.26 10.74
CA MET A 34 -4.52 2.28 9.66
C MET A 34 -3.40 1.28 9.98
N GLN A 35 -2.70 1.39 11.12
CA GLN A 35 -1.53 0.56 11.46
C GLN A 35 -1.81 -0.95 11.49
N ALA A 36 -3.00 -1.35 11.94
CA ALA A 36 -3.40 -2.76 11.94
C ALA A 36 -3.50 -3.32 10.50
N MET A 37 -4.02 -2.51 9.57
CA MET A 37 -4.10 -2.86 8.15
C MET A 37 -2.72 -2.89 7.51
N GLU A 38 -1.88 -1.89 7.79
CA GLU A 38 -0.49 -1.83 7.36
C GLU A 38 0.27 -3.10 7.76
N SER A 39 0.21 -3.46 9.04
CA SER A 39 0.88 -4.66 9.57
C SER A 39 0.40 -5.95 8.89
N ALA A 40 -0.92 -6.06 8.65
CA ALA A 40 -1.50 -7.22 7.99
C ALA A 40 -1.06 -7.34 6.52
N LEU A 41 -0.99 -6.22 5.79
CA LEU A 41 -0.56 -6.20 4.39
C LEU A 41 0.93 -6.49 4.24
N LEU A 42 1.77 -5.90 5.10
CA LEU A 42 3.20 -6.19 5.16
C LEU A 42 3.45 -7.69 5.41
N ALA A 43 2.71 -8.30 6.36
CA ALA A 43 2.81 -9.73 6.63
C ALA A 43 2.43 -10.63 5.44
N GLN A 44 1.65 -10.10 4.49
CA GLN A 44 1.29 -10.81 3.25
C GLN A 44 2.25 -10.56 2.08
N GLY A 45 3.25 -9.68 2.28
CA GLY A 45 4.30 -9.39 1.31
C GLY A 45 4.03 -8.20 0.40
N TYR A 46 3.07 -7.33 0.73
CA TYR A 46 2.89 -6.05 0.03
C TYR A 46 3.90 -5.02 0.55
N ALA A 47 4.34 -4.11 -0.33
CA ALA A 47 4.83 -2.81 0.14
C ALA A 47 3.64 -1.97 0.62
N VAL A 48 3.82 -1.14 1.63
CA VAL A 48 2.74 -0.31 2.17
C VAL A 48 3.23 1.12 2.37
N SER A 49 2.42 2.07 1.91
CA SER A 49 2.54 3.48 2.24
C SER A 49 1.34 3.89 3.10
N ASN A 50 1.61 4.44 4.29
CA ASN A 50 0.57 4.87 5.24
C ASN A 50 0.77 6.36 5.60
N PRO A 51 0.58 7.29 4.65
CA PRO A 51 0.81 8.70 4.88
C PRO A 51 -0.22 9.29 5.86
N GLY A 52 0.26 10.08 6.81
CA GLY A 52 -0.58 10.92 7.65
C GLY A 52 -0.83 12.28 7.01
N TYR A 53 -2.01 12.84 7.25
CA TYR A 53 -2.33 14.22 6.86
C TYR A 53 -3.25 14.90 7.88
N ARG A 54 -3.16 16.24 7.98
CA ARG A 54 -3.94 17.05 8.92
C ARG A 54 -5.39 17.21 8.41
N SER A 55 -6.18 16.15 8.53
CA SER A 55 -7.53 16.02 7.95
C SER A 55 -8.57 17.11 8.29
N ARG A 56 -8.27 18.03 9.21
CA ARG A 56 -9.15 19.11 9.66
C ARG A 56 -8.66 20.51 9.26
N GLU A 57 -7.54 20.61 8.54
CA GLU A 57 -6.79 21.86 8.44
C GLU A 57 -6.64 22.37 7.00
N ALA A 58 -7.10 21.61 6.01
CA ALA A 58 -7.01 21.98 4.61
C ALA A 58 -8.24 21.55 3.82
N SER A 59 -8.36 22.08 2.59
CA SER A 59 -9.41 21.72 1.65
C SER A 59 -9.25 20.27 1.17
N ILE A 60 -10.35 19.68 0.70
CA ILE A 60 -10.34 18.33 0.11
C ILE A 60 -9.33 18.24 -1.05
N ALA A 61 -9.22 19.27 -1.89
CA ALA A 61 -8.29 19.29 -3.01
C ALA A 61 -6.82 19.22 -2.54
N LEU A 62 -6.45 20.06 -1.56
CA LEU A 62 -5.07 20.07 -1.05
C LEU A 62 -4.74 18.77 -0.32
N LEU A 63 -5.65 18.29 0.53
CA LEU A 63 -5.46 17.02 1.24
C LEU A 63 -5.33 15.84 0.27
N ALA A 64 -6.09 15.84 -0.83
CA ALA A 64 -6.01 14.81 -1.86
C ALA A 64 -4.65 14.84 -2.56
N GLU A 65 -4.17 16.01 -3.01
CA GLU A 65 -2.86 16.15 -3.63
C GLU A 65 -1.73 15.72 -2.69
N GLU A 66 -1.69 16.26 -1.46
CA GLU A 66 -0.61 16.00 -0.50
C GLU A 66 -0.54 14.52 -0.11
N ALA A 67 -1.68 13.93 0.24
CA ALA A 67 -1.74 12.54 0.70
C ALA A 67 -1.44 11.55 -0.43
N MET A 68 -1.93 11.82 -1.65
CA MET A 68 -1.66 10.97 -2.80
C MET A 68 -0.23 11.11 -3.30
N ALA A 69 0.32 12.33 -3.36
CA ALA A 69 1.72 12.53 -3.75
C ALA A 69 2.67 11.79 -2.79
N THR A 70 2.49 11.98 -1.48
CA THR A 70 3.28 11.25 -0.48
C THR A 70 3.14 9.73 -0.63
N GLY A 71 1.91 9.26 -0.86
CA GLY A 71 1.62 7.84 -1.05
C GLY A 71 2.30 7.24 -2.28
N LEU A 72 2.22 7.94 -3.41
CA LEU A 72 2.81 7.55 -4.68
C LEU A 72 4.34 7.58 -4.62
N ASP A 73 4.94 8.60 -4.03
CA ASP A 73 6.40 8.70 -3.87
C ASP A 73 6.94 7.52 -3.05
N GLN A 74 6.29 7.21 -1.93
CA GLN A 74 6.69 6.07 -1.09
C GLN A 74 6.49 4.73 -1.79
N CYS A 75 5.39 4.56 -2.54
CA CYS A 75 5.16 3.33 -3.27
C CYS A 75 6.13 3.18 -4.45
N THR A 76 6.33 4.22 -5.26
CA THR A 76 7.19 4.17 -6.46
C THR A 76 8.67 3.94 -6.13
N ALA A 77 9.13 4.31 -4.93
CA ALA A 77 10.45 3.94 -4.42
C ALA A 77 10.71 2.42 -4.39
N HIS A 78 9.64 1.60 -4.38
CA HIS A 78 9.70 0.14 -4.40
C HIS A 78 9.53 -0.45 -5.81
N SER A 79 9.41 0.38 -6.86
CA SER A 79 9.14 -0.04 -8.25
C SER A 79 8.01 -1.08 -8.36
N PRO A 80 6.80 -0.76 -7.87
CA PRO A 80 5.75 -1.75 -7.78
C PRO A 80 5.14 -2.05 -9.16
N GLU A 81 4.70 -3.29 -9.37
CA GLU A 81 3.95 -3.67 -10.57
C GLU A 81 2.57 -3.00 -10.60
N ARG A 82 1.92 -2.92 -9.43
CA ARG A 82 0.64 -2.23 -9.25
C ARG A 82 0.58 -1.49 -7.92
N ILE A 83 -0.18 -0.40 -7.91
CA ILE A 83 -0.53 0.36 -6.72
C ILE A 83 -2.01 0.17 -6.43
N HIS A 84 -2.32 -0.27 -5.20
CA HIS A 84 -3.67 -0.43 -4.68
C HIS A 84 -3.99 0.72 -3.71
N LEU A 85 -5.26 1.12 -3.64
CA LEU A 85 -5.72 2.16 -2.72
C LEU A 85 -6.71 1.55 -1.71
N VAL A 86 -6.42 1.68 -0.42
CA VAL A 86 -7.35 1.29 0.65
C VAL A 86 -7.63 2.52 1.51
N THR A 87 -8.91 2.81 1.72
CA THR A 87 -9.31 4.06 2.36
C THR A 87 -10.33 3.83 3.47
N HIS A 88 -10.42 4.79 4.38
CA HIS A 88 -11.47 4.86 5.38
C HIS A 88 -12.18 6.22 5.33
N SER A 89 -13.51 6.22 5.15
CA SER A 89 -14.35 7.43 5.20
C SER A 89 -13.81 8.57 4.31
N LEU A 90 -13.36 9.70 4.90
CA LEU A 90 -12.77 10.84 4.19
C LEU A 90 -11.69 10.42 3.17
N GLY A 91 -10.86 9.42 3.47
CA GLY A 91 -9.83 8.95 2.55
C GLY A 91 -10.40 8.54 1.19
N GLY A 92 -11.62 8.00 1.14
CA GLY A 92 -12.30 7.65 -0.11
C GLY A 92 -12.69 8.88 -0.92
N ILE A 93 -13.06 9.97 -0.26
CA ILE A 93 -13.34 11.26 -0.92
C ILE A 93 -12.05 11.83 -1.51
N LEU A 94 -10.93 11.74 -0.80
CA LEU A 94 -9.63 12.22 -1.30
C LEU A 94 -9.21 11.47 -2.57
N VAL A 95 -9.36 10.13 -2.60
CA VAL A 95 -9.10 9.35 -3.82
C VAL A 95 -9.98 9.81 -4.97
N ARG A 96 -11.26 10.06 -4.72
CA ARG A 96 -12.20 10.49 -5.76
C ARG A 96 -11.95 11.91 -6.26
N GLN A 97 -11.38 12.79 -5.43
CA GLN A 97 -10.96 14.13 -5.84
C GLN A 97 -9.70 14.09 -6.71
N TYR A 98 -8.81 13.13 -6.45
CA TYR A 98 -7.52 13.02 -7.15
C TYR A 98 -7.63 12.39 -8.55
N LEU A 99 -8.57 11.44 -8.74
CA LEU A 99 -8.82 10.73 -10.01
C LEU A 99 -9.78 11.49 -10.93
#